data_AF-A0A8H8RJJ0-F1
#
_entry.id   AF-A0A8H8RJJ0-F1
#
_cell.length_a   1.000
_cell.length_b   1.000
_cell.length_c   1.000
_cell.angle_alpha   90.00
_cell.angle_beta   90.00
_cell.angle_gamma   90.00
#
_symmetry.space_group_name_H-M   'P 1'
#
loop_
_entity.id
_entity.type
_entity.pdbx_description
1 polymer ?
#
loop_
_entity_poly.entity_id
_entity_poly.type
_entity_poly.pdbx_seq_one_letter_code
_entity_poly.pdbx_strand_id
1 'polypeptide(L)'
;MASGIVKRFKLESEPGSYSNFSNGLRSNKDLDPVPFESEERKWTWPSLLGFWIAEAFSISMYQVASSSITKGLSPGMAIGAVLVGHVLVCIPVMTNSYVGCIYGVNFPVLMRSTFGVRGAYFAVFVRGVVACIWFGTQSFQGGQCIQTMLTAIWPSFNHFPNHIPLSSHVTSAQLLCFFLFIIVQMPLLWLHVSKLRYLFMAKTVVMPIFGLTLFIWALVAGMSNTVLFNNPRLT
;
A
#
# COMPACT_ATOMS: atom_id res chain seq x y z
N MET A 1 -13.24 20.11 32.12
CA MET A 1 -14.09 19.40 31.13
C MET A 1 -13.32 18.56 30.11
N ALA A 2 -12.06 18.85 29.75
CA ALA A 2 -11.30 18.04 28.78
C ALA A 2 -10.91 16.61 29.26
N SER A 3 -10.95 16.33 30.57
CA SER A 3 -10.52 15.05 31.15
C SER A 3 -11.42 13.86 30.79
N GLY A 4 -12.74 14.07 30.62
CA GLY A 4 -13.70 12.99 30.36
C GLY A 4 -13.61 12.43 28.94
N ILE A 5 -13.43 13.31 27.94
CA ILE A 5 -13.24 12.90 26.54
C ILE A 5 -11.90 12.17 26.38
N VAL A 6 -10.84 12.68 27.02
CA VAL A 6 -9.51 12.04 27.00
C VAL A 6 -9.54 10.66 27.65
N LYS A 7 -10.32 10.45 28.73
CA LYS A 7 -10.51 9.12 29.32
C LYS A 7 -11.25 8.16 28.38
N ARG A 8 -12.22 8.65 27.60
CA ARG A 8 -13.02 7.83 26.68
C ARG A 8 -12.26 7.37 25.44
N PHE A 9 -11.26 8.14 25.01
CA PHE A 9 -10.32 7.77 23.95
C PHE A 9 -9.03 7.12 24.47
N LYS A 10 -8.92 6.91 25.79
CA LYS A 10 -7.77 6.24 26.39
C LYS A 10 -7.94 4.75 26.15
N LEU A 11 -7.26 4.23 25.13
CA LEU A 11 -7.15 2.80 24.90
C LEU A 11 -6.53 2.16 26.14
N GLU A 12 -7.24 1.21 26.76
CA GLU A 12 -6.69 0.43 27.87
C GLU A 12 -5.60 -0.48 27.29
N SER A 13 -4.35 -0.05 27.43
CA SER A 13 -3.19 -0.84 27.00
C SER A 13 -2.97 -1.98 27.98
N GLU A 14 -2.95 -3.21 27.50
CA GLU A 14 -2.45 -4.33 28.32
C GLU A 14 -0.99 -4.03 28.73
N PRO A 15 -0.61 -4.27 29.99
CA PRO A 15 0.76 -4.07 30.44
C PRO A 15 1.70 -4.92 29.58
N GLY A 16 2.76 -4.29 29.04
CA GLY A 16 3.75 -5.02 28.25
C GLY A 16 4.56 -5.99 29.11
N SER A 17 5.10 -7.05 28.49
CA SER A 17 5.84 -8.12 29.19
C SER A 17 7.13 -7.66 29.87
N TYR A 18 7.71 -6.53 29.46
CA TYR A 18 9.05 -6.11 29.86
C TYR A 18 9.11 -4.88 30.80
N SER A 19 8.00 -4.18 31.04
CA SER A 19 7.95 -3.16 32.10
C SER A 19 6.54 -2.92 32.64
N ASN A 20 6.41 -3.00 33.97
CA ASN A 20 5.27 -2.42 34.66
C ASN A 20 5.34 -0.89 34.59
N PHE A 21 4.18 -0.23 34.70
CA PHE A 21 3.90 1.21 34.58
C PHE A 21 4.74 2.16 35.49
N SER A 22 5.85 1.72 36.09
CA SER A 22 6.43 2.34 37.28
C SER A 22 7.63 3.26 37.10
N ASN A 23 8.16 3.56 35.90
CA ASN A 23 9.16 4.65 35.74
C ASN A 23 9.39 5.10 34.28
N GLY A 24 8.47 5.92 33.74
CA GLY A 24 8.77 6.82 32.61
C GLY A 24 8.73 6.25 31.18
N LEU A 25 8.95 4.94 30.96
CA LEU A 25 8.71 4.30 29.65
C LEU A 25 7.37 3.56 29.66
N ARG A 26 6.39 4.10 28.93
CA ARG A 26 5.12 3.42 28.65
C ARG A 26 5.39 2.26 27.67
N SER A 27 5.40 1.03 28.17
CA SER A 27 5.35 -0.18 27.33
C SER A 27 3.89 -0.61 27.14
N ASN A 28 3.57 -1.09 25.95
CA ASN A 28 2.27 -1.64 25.57
C ASN A 28 2.53 -3.01 24.95
N LYS A 29 1.63 -3.97 25.11
CA LYS A 29 1.72 -5.29 24.45
C LYS A 29 1.92 -5.18 22.94
N ASP A 30 1.28 -4.20 22.29
CA ASP A 30 1.46 -3.96 20.84
C ASP A 30 2.87 -3.46 20.45
N LEU A 31 3.71 -3.10 21.42
CA LEU A 31 5.09 -2.66 21.20
C LEU A 31 6.11 -3.71 21.65
N ASP A 32 5.67 -4.80 22.26
CA ASP A 32 6.57 -5.86 22.68
C ASP A 32 7.15 -6.59 21.46
N PRO A 33 8.42 -6.99 21.51
CA PRO A 33 9.02 -7.80 20.47
C PRO A 33 8.32 -9.15 20.38
N VAL A 34 8.18 -9.68 19.17
CA VAL A 34 7.64 -11.04 18.94
C VAL A 34 8.82 -12.02 18.80
N PRO A 35 9.10 -12.86 19.81
CA PRO A 35 10.23 -13.79 19.78
C PRO A 35 10.11 -14.81 18.64
N PHE A 36 11.25 -15.38 18.24
CA PHE A 36 11.30 -16.38 17.16
C PHE A 36 10.45 -17.63 17.43
N GLU A 37 10.36 -18.04 18.69
CA GLU A 37 9.64 -19.25 19.14
C GLU A 37 8.17 -18.98 19.50
N SER A 38 7.69 -17.74 19.35
CA SER A 38 6.30 -17.39 19.70
C SER A 38 5.29 -17.89 18.65
N GLU A 39 4.19 -18.48 19.12
CA GLU A 39 3.04 -18.87 18.28
C GLU A 39 2.37 -17.67 17.58
N GLU A 40 2.65 -16.44 18.02
CA GLU A 40 2.15 -15.21 17.41
C GLU A 40 2.85 -14.89 16.08
N ARG A 41 4.03 -15.47 15.84
CA ARG A 41 4.82 -15.25 14.61
C ARG A 41 4.34 -16.12 13.44
N LYS A 42 3.13 -15.82 12.97
CA LYS A 42 2.43 -16.60 11.92
C LYS A 42 2.89 -16.29 10.49
N TRP A 43 3.73 -15.27 10.31
CA TRP A 43 4.26 -14.83 9.01
C TRP A 43 5.62 -15.48 8.75
N THR A 44 5.63 -16.48 7.87
CA THR A 44 6.82 -17.20 7.43
C THR A 44 7.27 -16.72 6.04
N TRP A 45 8.42 -17.22 5.55
CA TRP A 45 8.98 -16.82 4.26
C TRP A 45 8.00 -16.88 3.06
N PRO A 46 7.09 -17.88 2.92
CA PRO A 46 6.15 -17.90 1.79
C PRO A 46 5.13 -16.78 1.89
N SER A 47 4.68 -16.45 3.11
CA SER A 47 3.75 -15.35 3.35
C SER A 47 4.39 -14.01 2.99
N LEU A 48 5.68 -13.84 3.29
CA LEU A 48 6.45 -12.66 2.92
C LEU A 48 6.65 -12.57 1.40
N LEU A 49 7.03 -13.66 0.75
CA LEU A 49 7.21 -13.70 -0.70
C LEU A 49 5.90 -13.39 -1.43
N GLY A 50 4.79 -13.99 -0.99
CA GLY A 50 3.51 -13.73 -1.62
C GLY A 50 2.99 -12.30 -1.37
N PHE A 51 3.33 -11.67 -0.24
CA PHE A 51 3.09 -10.23 -0.03
C PHE A 51 3.82 -9.38 -1.09
N TRP A 52 5.11 -9.64 -1.35
CA TRP A 52 5.86 -8.89 -2.35
C TRP A 52 5.35 -9.10 -3.77
N ILE A 53 4.98 -10.33 -4.13
CA ILE A 53 4.34 -10.62 -5.42
C ILE A 53 3.01 -9.86 -5.53
N ALA A 54 2.18 -9.93 -4.48
CA ALA A 54 0.90 -9.23 -4.46
C ALA A 54 1.05 -7.71 -4.57
N GLU A 55 2.15 -7.13 -4.08
CA GLU A 55 2.45 -5.71 -4.22
C GLU A 55 3.00 -5.35 -5.60
N ALA A 56 3.80 -6.24 -6.21
CA ALA A 56 4.29 -6.08 -7.58
C ALA A 56 3.14 -5.96 -8.59
N PHE A 57 2.06 -6.74 -8.39
CA PHE A 57 0.83 -6.66 -9.20
C PHE A 57 -0.18 -5.67 -8.60
N SER A 58 0.23 -4.41 -8.46
CA SER A 58 -0.63 -3.30 -8.02
C SER A 58 -0.79 -2.23 -9.11
N ILE A 59 -1.89 -1.47 -9.02
CA ILE A 59 -2.18 -0.36 -9.94
C ILE A 59 -1.03 0.66 -9.95
N SER A 60 -0.45 0.93 -8.79
CA SER A 60 0.67 1.85 -8.64
C SER A 60 1.89 1.41 -9.45
N MET A 61 2.20 0.11 -9.49
CA MET A 61 3.32 -0.42 -10.30
C MET A 61 3.05 -0.34 -11.80
N TYR A 62 1.80 -0.58 -12.23
CA TYR A 62 1.42 -0.37 -13.63
C TYR A 62 1.55 1.10 -14.06
N GLN A 63 1.23 2.04 -13.17
CA GLN A 63 1.40 3.47 -13.43
C GLN A 63 2.87 3.89 -13.56
N VAL A 64 3.78 3.29 -12.80
CA VAL A 64 5.23 3.55 -12.93
C VAL A 64 5.70 3.19 -14.34
N ALA A 65 5.30 2.01 -14.84
CA ALA A 65 5.64 1.59 -16.20
C ALA A 65 4.99 2.51 -17.26
N SER A 66 3.68 2.77 -17.14
CA SER A 66 2.92 3.60 -18.08
C SER A 66 3.48 5.02 -18.16
N SER A 67 3.71 5.67 -17.02
CA SER A 67 4.23 7.04 -16.96
C SER A 67 5.66 7.16 -17.51
N SER A 68 6.47 6.11 -17.38
CA SER A 68 7.83 6.09 -17.95
C SER A 68 7.79 6.10 -19.48
N ILE A 69 6.89 5.33 -20.08
CA ILE A 69 6.69 5.30 -21.53
C ILE A 69 6.10 6.63 -22.02
N THR A 70 5.10 7.17 -21.32
CA THR A 70 4.51 8.48 -21.67
C THR A 70 5.53 9.63 -21.61
N LYS A 71 6.54 9.53 -20.74
CA LYS A 71 7.66 10.49 -20.67
C LYS A 71 8.68 10.35 -21.80
N GLY A 72 8.51 9.41 -22.73
CA GLY A 72 9.33 9.26 -23.93
C GLY A 72 10.37 8.13 -23.89
N LEU A 73 10.39 7.28 -22.86
CA LEU A 73 11.27 6.11 -22.86
C LEU A 73 10.71 5.04 -23.80
N SER A 74 11.58 4.43 -24.61
CA SER A 74 11.22 3.22 -25.35
C SER A 74 10.84 2.10 -24.37
N PRO A 75 9.91 1.20 -24.72
CA PRO A 75 9.47 0.13 -23.81
C PRO A 75 10.62 -0.73 -23.26
N GLY A 76 11.62 -1.03 -24.09
CA GLY A 76 12.82 -1.77 -23.66
C GLY A 76 13.65 -1.01 -22.64
N MET A 77 13.88 0.29 -22.85
CA MET A 77 14.59 1.14 -21.89
C MET A 77 13.79 1.35 -20.60
N ALA A 78 12.46 1.44 -20.68
CA ALA A 78 11.59 1.56 -19.51
C ALA A 78 11.67 0.31 -18.62
N ILE A 79 11.68 -0.89 -19.19
CA ILE A 79 11.87 -2.14 -18.45
C ILE A 79 13.24 -2.15 -17.76
N GLY A 80 14.31 -1.78 -18.48
CA GLY A 80 15.66 -1.70 -17.93
C GLY A 80 15.76 -0.70 -16.77
N ALA A 81 15.19 0.50 -16.92
CA ALA A 81 15.18 1.53 -15.89
C ALA A 81 14.42 1.08 -14.63
N VAL A 82 13.26 0.45 -14.79
CA VAL A 82 12.47 -0.09 -13.67
C VAL A 82 13.23 -1.20 -12.96
N LEU A 83 13.91 -2.09 -13.69
CA LEU A 83 14.71 -3.16 -13.11
C LEU A 83 15.87 -2.61 -12.27
N VAL A 84 16.63 -1.66 -12.83
CA VAL A 84 17.73 -0.99 -12.12
C VAL A 84 17.22 -0.29 -10.86
N GLY A 85 16.11 0.43 -10.96
CA GLY A 85 15.47 1.09 -9.82
C GLY A 85 15.11 0.11 -8.70
N HIS A 86 14.50 -1.03 -9.04
CA HIS A 86 14.15 -2.05 -8.05
C HIS A 86 15.38 -2.71 -7.41
N VAL A 87 16.43 -3.00 -8.19
CA VAL A 87 17.68 -3.55 -7.67
C VAL A 87 18.34 -2.59 -6.66
N LEU A 88 18.36 -1.29 -6.97
CA LEU A 88 18.90 -0.28 -6.06
C LEU A 88 18.08 -0.17 -4.77
N VAL A 89 16.76 -0.24 -4.86
CA VAL A 89 15.85 -0.18 -3.69
C VAL A 89 15.88 -1.47 -2.86
N CYS A 90 16.19 -2.62 -3.46
CA CYS A 90 16.29 -3.89 -2.72
C CYS A 90 17.32 -3.82 -1.58
N ILE A 91 18.44 -3.13 -1.78
CA ILE A 91 19.52 -3.04 -0.77
C ILE A 91 19.00 -2.45 0.56
N PRO A 92 18.50 -1.19 0.62
CA PRO A 92 18.01 -0.62 1.86
C PRO A 92 16.79 -1.36 2.42
N VAL A 93 15.92 -1.90 1.56
CA VAL A 93 14.76 -2.69 2.00
C VAL A 93 15.20 -3.96 2.73
N MET A 94 16.19 -4.68 2.19
CA MET A 94 16.72 -5.89 2.81
C MET A 94 17.43 -5.59 4.13
N THR A 95 18.25 -4.52 4.20
CA THR A 95 18.92 -4.11 5.43
C THR A 95 17.91 -3.75 6.53
N ASN A 96 16.84 -3.01 6.20
CA ASN A 96 15.79 -2.68 7.16
C ASN A 96 14.97 -3.91 7.57
N SER A 97 14.66 -4.80 6.61
CA SER A 97 13.89 -6.02 6.88
C SER A 97 14.66 -7.01 7.75
N TYR A 98 15.99 -7.07 7.64
CA TYR A 98 16.83 -7.93 8.47
C TYR A 98 16.64 -7.67 9.96
N VAL A 99 16.67 -6.40 10.39
CA VAL A 99 16.50 -6.02 11.80
C VAL A 99 15.11 -6.41 12.32
N GLY A 100 14.06 -6.17 11.53
CA GLY A 100 12.69 -6.58 11.88
C GLY A 100 12.53 -8.10 11.98
N CYS A 101 13.18 -8.85 11.09
CA CYS A 101 13.13 -10.31 11.09
C CYS A 101 13.90 -10.94 12.26
N ILE A 102 15.09 -10.44 12.59
CA ILE A 102 15.91 -11.03 13.65
C ILE A 102 15.34 -10.70 15.02
N TYR A 103 15.07 -9.42 15.28
CA TYR A 103 14.69 -8.96 16.62
C TYR A 103 13.18 -8.98 16.87
N GLY A 104 12.35 -9.11 15.82
CA GLY A 104 10.90 -9.11 15.97
C GLY A 104 10.36 -7.80 16.54
N VAL A 105 11.11 -6.69 16.41
CA VAL A 105 10.77 -5.38 16.96
C VAL A 105 9.99 -4.52 15.97
N ASN A 106 9.06 -3.73 16.51
CA ASN A 106 8.24 -2.83 15.71
C ASN A 106 9.02 -1.55 15.35
N PHE A 107 8.67 -0.93 14.21
CA PHE A 107 9.32 0.30 13.74
C PHE A 107 9.45 1.41 14.81
N PRO A 108 8.42 1.72 15.62
CA PRO A 108 8.53 2.74 16.67
C PRO A 108 9.57 2.39 17.75
N VAL A 109 9.78 1.11 18.04
CA VAL A 109 10.79 0.65 19.00
C VAL A 109 12.18 0.74 18.38
N LEU A 110 12.32 0.33 17.12
CA LEU A 110 13.58 0.46 16.38
C LEU A 110 14.06 1.92 16.32
N MET A 111 13.16 2.88 16.11
CA MET A 111 13.54 4.31 16.09
C MET A 111 14.06 4.86 17.42
N ARG A 112 13.79 4.18 18.54
CA ARG A 112 14.33 4.59 19.85
C ARG A 112 15.84 4.36 19.96
N SER A 113 16.42 3.41 19.22
CA SER A 113 17.87 3.18 19.24
C SER A 113 18.64 4.26 18.49
N THR A 114 18.06 4.84 17.44
CA THR A 114 18.70 5.89 16.63
C THR A 114 18.43 7.30 17.15
N PHE A 115 17.17 7.62 17.50
CA PHE A 115 16.76 8.99 17.85
C PHE A 115 16.49 9.19 19.35
N GLY A 116 16.68 8.14 20.16
CA GLY A 116 16.30 8.13 21.56
C GLY A 116 14.78 8.09 21.80
N VAL A 117 14.37 8.03 23.06
CA VAL A 117 12.96 7.84 23.45
C VAL A 117 12.07 9.03 23.02
N ARG A 118 12.59 10.27 23.13
CA ARG A 118 11.83 11.47 22.76
C ARG A 118 11.90 11.76 21.25
N GLY A 119 13.05 11.54 20.61
CA GLY A 119 13.21 11.76 19.17
C GLY A 119 12.44 10.75 18.30
N ALA A 120 12.22 9.53 18.80
CA ALA A 120 11.42 8.53 18.10
C ALA A 120 9.98 9.00 17.79
N TYR A 121 9.38 9.85 18.64
CA TYR A 121 8.04 10.39 18.36
C TYR A 121 8.00 11.23 17.09
N PHE A 122 9.04 12.04 16.83
CA PHE A 122 9.13 12.83 15.61
C PHE A 122 9.28 11.92 14.38
N ALA A 123 10.15 10.92 14.43
CA ALA A 123 10.34 9.97 13.35
C ALA A 123 9.05 9.18 13.03
N VAL A 124 8.33 8.73 14.05
CA VAL A 124 7.04 8.04 13.90
C VAL A 124 5.98 8.97 13.34
N PHE A 125 5.94 10.23 13.75
CA PHE A 125 5.00 11.22 13.22
C PHE A 125 5.22 11.47 11.73
N VAL A 126 6.46 11.74 11.30
CA VAL A 126 6.81 11.95 9.89
C VAL A 126 6.41 10.73 9.05
N ARG A 127 6.71 9.52 9.55
CA ARG A 127 6.32 8.26 8.89
C ARG A 127 4.81 8.08 8.79
N GLY A 128 4.07 8.53 9.81
CA GLY A 128 2.61 8.55 9.86
C GLY A 128 2.00 9.48 8.81
N VAL A 129 2.54 10.70 8.65
CA VAL A 129 2.10 11.64 7.60
C VAL A 129 2.25 11.01 6.21
N VAL A 130 3.40 10.37 5.93
CA VAL A 130 3.63 9.67 4.66
C VAL A 130 2.63 8.52 4.47
N ALA A 131 2.29 7.77 5.53
CA ALA A 131 1.27 6.73 5.46
C ALA A 131 -0.13 7.30 5.14
N CYS A 132 -0.51 8.45 5.69
CA CYS A 132 -1.77 9.11 5.37
C CYS A 132 -1.85 9.54 3.90
N ILE A 133 -0.75 10.07 3.35
CA ILE A 133 -0.67 10.46 1.94
C ILE A 133 -0.82 9.21 1.06
N TRP A 134 -0.09 8.14 1.35
CA TRP A 134 -0.21 6.88 0.61
C TRP A 134 -1.61 6.30 0.67
N PHE A 135 -2.23 6.28 1.85
CA PHE A 135 -3.61 5.85 2.01
C PHE A 135 -4.57 6.66 1.15
N GLY A 136 -4.45 7.99 1.14
CA GLY A 136 -5.26 8.86 0.28
C GLY A 136 -5.10 8.55 -1.21
N THR A 137 -3.86 8.39 -1.68
CA THR A 137 -3.57 8.04 -3.08
C THR A 137 -4.14 6.68 -3.45
N GLN A 138 -3.96 5.65 -2.62
CA GLN A 138 -4.49 4.31 -2.90
C GLN A 138 -6.02 4.28 -2.88
N SER A 139 -6.66 5.00 -1.95
CA SER A 139 -8.12 5.13 -1.92
C SER A 139 -8.66 5.90 -3.12
N PHE A 140 -7.93 6.90 -3.63
CA PHE A 140 -8.30 7.60 -4.87
C PHE A 140 -8.23 6.67 -6.08
N GLN A 141 -7.17 5.87 -6.21
CA GLN A 141 -7.04 4.86 -7.26
C GLN A 141 -8.15 3.80 -7.17
N GLY A 142 -8.46 3.33 -5.95
CA GLY A 142 -9.58 2.42 -5.70
C GLY A 142 -10.94 3.04 -6.08
N GLY A 143 -11.13 4.34 -5.83
CA GLY A 143 -12.30 5.09 -6.28
C GLY A 143 -12.46 5.10 -7.80
N GLN A 144 -11.36 5.27 -8.56
CA GLN A 144 -11.42 5.18 -10.04
C GLN A 144 -11.83 3.77 -10.52
N CYS A 145 -11.41 2.72 -9.80
CA CYS A 145 -11.87 1.36 -10.08
C CYS A 145 -13.37 1.20 -9.83
N ILE A 146 -13.89 1.71 -8.70
CA ILE A 146 -15.34 1.70 -8.43
C ILE A 146 -16.09 2.47 -9.52
N GLN A 147 -15.60 3.64 -9.93
CA GLN A 147 -16.24 4.39 -11.00
C GLN A 147 -16.33 3.58 -12.29
N THR A 148 -15.23 2.93 -12.69
CA THR A 148 -15.21 2.07 -13.88
C THR A 148 -16.21 0.91 -13.75
N MET A 149 -16.28 0.28 -12.58
CA MET A 149 -17.24 -0.80 -12.30
C MET A 149 -18.69 -0.31 -12.34
N LEU A 150 -18.98 0.84 -11.75
CA LEU A 150 -20.32 1.45 -11.75
C LEU A 150 -20.76 1.83 -13.16
N THR A 151 -19.88 2.43 -13.97
CA THR A 151 -20.15 2.74 -15.37
C THR A 151 -20.40 1.46 -16.20
N ALA A 152 -19.70 0.37 -15.90
CA ALA A 152 -19.90 -0.90 -16.61
C ALA A 152 -21.25 -1.57 -16.27
N ILE A 153 -21.72 -1.47 -15.02
CA ILE A 153 -23.01 -2.03 -14.58
C ILE A 153 -24.16 -1.10 -14.97
N TRP A 154 -24.01 0.21 -14.76
CA TRP A 154 -24.98 1.25 -15.04
C TRP A 154 -24.35 2.35 -15.91
N PRO A 155 -24.47 2.26 -17.25
CA PRO A 155 -23.94 3.26 -18.17
C PRO A 155 -24.48 4.68 -17.93
N SER A 156 -25.64 4.82 -17.29
CA SER A 156 -26.24 6.10 -16.87
C SER A 156 -25.30 6.91 -15.97
N PHE A 157 -24.41 6.26 -15.21
CA PHE A 157 -23.46 6.93 -14.31
C PHE A 157 -22.44 7.82 -15.05
N ASN A 158 -22.25 7.64 -16.37
CA ASN A 158 -21.43 8.55 -17.18
C ASN A 158 -22.00 9.96 -17.29
N HIS A 159 -23.31 10.13 -17.10
CA HIS A 159 -23.99 11.44 -17.16
C HIS A 159 -24.15 12.08 -15.78
N PHE A 160 -23.37 11.64 -14.78
CA PHE A 160 -23.46 12.17 -13.43
C PHE A 160 -23.15 13.67 -13.41
N PRO A 161 -24.04 14.52 -12.86
CA PRO A 161 -23.87 15.97 -12.89
C PRO A 161 -22.64 16.39 -12.09
N ASN A 162 -21.77 17.17 -12.71
CA ASN A 162 -20.60 17.71 -12.05
C ASN A 162 -20.92 19.07 -11.39
N HIS A 163 -20.89 19.11 -10.06
CA HIS A 163 -21.11 20.33 -9.27
C HIS A 163 -19.80 20.98 -8.81
N ILE A 164 -18.65 20.42 -9.20
CA ILE A 164 -17.33 20.94 -8.87
C ILE A 164 -16.82 21.78 -10.06
N PRO A 165 -16.21 22.95 -9.82
CA PRO A 165 -15.67 23.79 -10.89
C PRO A 165 -14.63 23.02 -11.73
N LEU A 166 -14.68 23.23 -13.05
CA LEU A 166 -13.79 22.58 -14.03
C LEU A 166 -12.29 22.87 -13.79
N SER A 167 -11.95 23.88 -13.00
CA SER A 167 -10.58 24.17 -12.57
C SER A 167 -10.02 23.10 -11.61
N SER A 168 -10.90 22.42 -10.88
CA SER A 168 -10.51 21.27 -10.06
C SER A 168 -10.36 20.07 -10.98
N HIS A 169 -9.17 19.47 -11.01
CA HIS A 169 -8.83 18.29 -11.83
C HIS A 169 -9.53 17.00 -11.34
N VAL A 170 -10.67 17.13 -10.65
CA VAL A 170 -11.45 16.06 -10.02
C VAL A 170 -12.92 16.31 -10.29
N THR A 171 -13.64 15.29 -10.76
CA THR A 171 -15.08 15.36 -10.99
C THR A 171 -15.89 14.96 -9.75
N SER A 172 -17.13 15.41 -9.68
CA SER A 172 -18.05 15.03 -8.59
C SER A 172 -18.27 13.51 -8.50
N ALA A 173 -18.29 12.82 -9.66
CA ALA A 173 -18.41 11.37 -9.73
C ALA A 173 -17.19 10.66 -9.13
N GLN A 174 -15.97 11.15 -9.41
CA GLN A 174 -14.73 10.62 -8.84
C GLN A 174 -14.67 10.79 -7.33
N LEU A 175 -15.11 11.96 -6.83
CA LEU A 175 -15.15 12.23 -5.39
C LEU A 175 -16.17 11.32 -4.67
N LEU A 176 -17.34 11.11 -5.27
CA LEU A 176 -18.33 10.17 -4.74
C LEU A 176 -17.75 8.74 -4.67
N CYS A 177 -17.16 8.25 -5.76
CA CYS A 177 -16.58 6.90 -5.79
C CYS A 177 -15.40 6.75 -4.83
N PHE A 178 -14.62 7.81 -4.58
CA PHE A 178 -13.58 7.83 -3.56
C PHE A 178 -14.15 7.61 -2.15
N PHE A 179 -15.20 8.33 -1.77
CA PHE A 179 -15.85 8.13 -0.47
C PHE A 179 -16.51 6.76 -0.34
N LEU A 180 -17.13 6.26 -1.41
CA LEU A 180 -17.67 4.89 -1.46
C LEU A 180 -16.57 3.86 -1.24
N PHE A 181 -15.41 4.03 -1.86
CA PHE A 181 -14.26 3.14 -1.65
C PHE A 181 -13.77 3.17 -0.20
N ILE A 182 -13.70 4.35 0.42
CA ILE A 182 -13.33 4.47 1.84
C ILE A 182 -14.35 3.74 2.72
N ILE A 183 -15.64 3.91 2.47
CA ILE A 183 -16.69 3.23 3.27
C ILE A 183 -16.55 1.71 3.14
N VAL A 184 -16.32 1.20 1.93
CA VAL A 184 -16.16 -0.24 1.69
C VAL A 184 -14.87 -0.79 2.30
N GLN A 185 -13.77 -0.03 2.28
CA GLN A 185 -12.49 -0.51 2.82
C GLN A 185 -12.42 -0.44 4.35
N MET A 186 -13.18 0.46 5.00
CA MET A 186 -13.13 0.67 6.46
C MET A 186 -13.43 -0.62 7.27
N PRO A 187 -14.46 -1.43 6.94
CA PRO A 187 -14.68 -2.74 7.54
C PRO A 187 -13.47 -3.68 7.45
N LEU A 188 -12.73 -3.64 6.33
CA LEU A 188 -11.55 -4.50 6.13
C LEU A 188 -10.39 -4.12 7.04
N LEU A 189 -10.35 -2.90 7.59
CA LEU A 189 -9.32 -2.46 8.53
C LEU A 189 -9.39 -3.19 9.88
N TRP A 190 -10.58 -3.68 10.27
CA TRP A 190 -10.73 -4.49 11.49
C TRP A 190 -10.21 -5.92 11.35
N LEU A 191 -9.82 -6.35 10.14
CA LEU A 191 -9.20 -7.66 9.95
C LEU A 191 -7.80 -7.67 10.56
N HIS A 192 -7.63 -8.52 11.57
CA HIS A 192 -6.37 -8.67 12.26
C HIS A 192 -5.26 -9.20 11.33
N VAL A 193 -4.03 -8.68 11.49
CA VAL A 193 -2.86 -8.94 10.63
C VAL A 193 -2.51 -10.42 10.50
N SER A 194 -2.83 -11.24 11.51
CA SER A 194 -2.62 -12.69 11.46
C SER A 194 -3.51 -13.42 10.45
N LYS A 195 -4.70 -12.89 10.14
CA LYS A 195 -5.63 -13.46 9.14
C LYS A 195 -5.39 -12.91 7.74
N LEU A 196 -4.78 -11.73 7.63
CA LEU A 196 -4.45 -11.09 6.36
C LEU A 196 -3.51 -11.93 5.48
N ARG A 197 -2.69 -12.82 6.06
CA ARG A 197 -1.80 -13.71 5.30
C ARG A 197 -2.55 -14.53 4.24
N TYR A 198 -3.76 -14.98 4.52
CA TYR A 198 -4.55 -15.80 3.58
C TYR A 198 -5.03 -14.98 2.38
N LEU A 199 -5.39 -13.71 2.60
CA LEU A 199 -5.74 -12.78 1.53
C LEU A 199 -4.54 -12.50 0.63
N PHE A 200 -3.35 -12.35 1.21
CA PHE A 200 -2.13 -12.21 0.42
C PHE A 200 -1.81 -13.47 -0.39
N MET A 201 -1.91 -14.67 0.19
CA MET A 201 -1.70 -15.92 -0.55
C MET A 201 -2.68 -16.11 -1.70
N ALA A 202 -3.95 -15.78 -1.51
CA ALA A 202 -4.92 -15.78 -2.61
C ALA A 202 -4.53 -14.76 -3.68
N LYS A 203 -4.16 -13.55 -3.28
CA LYS A 203 -3.73 -12.47 -4.19
C LYS A 203 -2.48 -12.85 -4.98
N THR A 204 -1.54 -13.58 -4.38
CA THR A 204 -0.32 -14.08 -5.04
C THR A 204 -0.61 -15.00 -6.22
N VAL A 205 -1.73 -15.72 -6.21
CA VAL A 205 -2.11 -16.61 -7.33
C VAL A 205 -2.98 -15.86 -8.34
N VAL A 206 -3.99 -15.13 -7.87
CA VAL A 206 -4.97 -14.48 -8.74
C VAL A 206 -4.35 -13.35 -9.56
N MET A 207 -3.50 -12.52 -8.95
CA MET A 207 -3.00 -11.31 -9.61
C MET A 207 -2.01 -11.57 -10.75
N PRO A 208 -1.04 -12.51 -10.64
CA PRO A 208 -0.19 -12.84 -11.78
C PRO A 208 -0.97 -13.44 -12.94
N ILE A 209 -1.95 -14.31 -12.67
CA ILE A 209 -2.82 -14.88 -13.71
C ILE A 209 -3.55 -13.74 -14.43
N PHE A 210 -4.18 -12.84 -13.68
CA PHE A 210 -4.86 -11.68 -14.23
C PHE A 210 -3.92 -10.78 -15.05
N GLY A 211 -2.73 -10.49 -14.53
CA GLY A 211 -1.71 -9.69 -15.22
C GLY A 211 -1.24 -10.33 -16.52
N LEU A 212 -1.01 -11.65 -16.55
CA LEU A 212 -0.65 -12.38 -17.76
C LEU A 212 -1.81 -12.44 -18.75
N THR A 213 -3.04 -12.64 -18.30
CA THR A 213 -4.23 -12.61 -19.18
C THR A 213 -4.41 -11.24 -19.81
N LEU A 214 -4.29 -10.16 -19.03
CA LEU A 214 -4.35 -8.79 -19.56
C LEU A 214 -3.20 -8.51 -20.54
N PHE A 215 -2.00 -9.01 -20.25
CA PHE A 215 -0.86 -8.84 -21.15
C PHE A 215 -1.06 -9.58 -22.48
N ILE A 216 -1.50 -10.84 -22.44
CA ILE A 216 -1.81 -11.62 -23.66
C ILE A 216 -2.94 -10.94 -24.45
N TRP A 217 -4.00 -10.50 -23.76
CA TRP A 217 -5.09 -9.78 -24.41
C TRP A 217 -4.60 -8.48 -25.07
N ALA A 218 -3.77 -7.70 -24.39
CA ALA A 218 -3.19 -6.47 -24.92
C ALA A 218 -2.26 -6.73 -26.11
N LEU A 219 -1.51 -7.84 -26.11
CA LEU A 219 -0.70 -8.25 -27.26
C LEU A 219 -1.57 -8.65 -28.45
N VAL A 220 -2.65 -9.41 -28.26
CA VAL A 220 -3.54 -9.81 -29.36
C VAL A 220 -4.29 -8.58 -29.92
N ALA A 221 -4.84 -7.74 -29.04
CA ALA A 221 -5.50 -6.49 -29.43
C ALA A 221 -4.51 -5.49 -30.09
N GLY A 222 -3.28 -5.44 -29.59
CA GLY A 222 -2.20 -4.61 -30.12
C GLY A 222 -1.59 -5.16 -31.41
N MET A 223 -1.55 -6.47 -31.63
CA MET A 223 -1.12 -7.07 -32.90
C MET A 223 -2.12 -6.81 -34.03
N SER A 224 -3.40 -6.62 -33.71
CA SER A 224 -4.40 -6.13 -34.68
C SER A 224 -4.16 -4.67 -35.10
N ASN A 225 -3.40 -3.89 -34.33
CA ASN A 225 -3.04 -2.50 -34.60
C ASN A 225 -1.52 -2.34 -34.57
N THR A 226 -0.87 -2.55 -35.71
CA THR A 226 0.57 -2.53 -36.07
C THR A 226 1.41 -1.31 -35.61
N VAL A 227 1.21 -0.83 -34.38
CA VAL A 227 1.60 0.49 -33.87
C VAL A 227 2.57 0.35 -32.69
N LEU A 228 2.50 -0.75 -31.92
CA LEU A 228 3.31 -0.92 -30.71
C LEU A 228 4.79 -1.28 -30.99
N PHE A 229 5.10 -1.86 -32.14
CA PHE A 229 6.46 -2.27 -32.49
C PHE A 229 7.00 -1.63 -33.78
N ASN A 230 6.17 -0.89 -34.53
CA ASN A 230 6.49 -0.43 -35.89
C ASN A 230 6.28 1.07 -36.12
N ASN A 231 6.21 1.88 -35.06
CA ASN A 231 6.17 3.34 -35.20
C ASN A 231 7.57 3.94 -35.02
N PRO A 232 8.31 4.28 -36.10
CA PRO A 232 9.60 4.95 -36.03
C PRO A 232 9.50 6.45 -35.68
N ARG A 233 8.37 6.95 -35.16
CA ARG A 233 8.16 8.40 -34.88
C ARG A 233 8.58 8.84 -33.47
N LEU A 234 9.62 8.20 -32.92
CA LEU A 234 10.35 8.66 -31.73
C LEU A 234 11.86 8.83 -32.05
N THR A 235 12.14 9.35 -33.24
CA THR A 235 13.36 10.10 -33.57
C THR A 235 12.96 11.45 -34.13
#